data_AF-A0A965D8T7-F1
#
_entry.id   AF-A0A965D8T7-F1
#
_cell.length_a   1.000
_cell.length_b   1.000
_cell.length_c   1.000
_cell.angle_alpha   90.00
_cell.angle_beta   90.00
_cell.angle_gamma   90.00
#
_symmetry.space_group_name_H-M   'P 1'
#
loop_
_entity.id
_entity.type
_entity.pdbx_description
1 polymer ?
#
loop_
_entity_poly.entity_id
_entity_poly.type
_entity_poly.pdbx_seq_one_letter_code
_entity_poly.pdbx_strand_id
1 'polypeptide(L)'
;ANRLRALGHSLPKRTPLLGDLPPIAETLPGFTYSGWYGLSAPKKTPKPVLDKLRSTLLKVAASADFKELISAQAAEVVTNTPDEFRKFIAEEIALTGRAVRAAGLKAE
;
A
#
# COMPACT_ATOMS: atom_id res chain seq x y z
N ALA A 1 2.33 -29.99 -1.10
CA ALA A 1 1.57 -29.12 -2.04
C ALA A 1 0.06 -29.32 -1.80
N ASN A 2 -0.82 -28.43 -2.28
CA ASN A 2 -2.29 -28.45 -2.05
C ASN A 2 -2.82 -28.16 -0.64
N ARG A 3 -2.08 -27.39 0.19
CA ARG A 3 -2.60 -26.94 1.50
C ARG A 3 -3.40 -25.63 1.43
N LEU A 4 -3.39 -24.95 0.28
CA LEU A 4 -4.04 -23.67 0.06
C LEU A 4 -4.66 -23.61 -1.34
N ARG A 5 -5.81 -22.95 -1.45
CA ARG A 5 -6.49 -22.61 -2.70
C ARG A 5 -6.75 -21.11 -2.70
N ALA A 6 -6.10 -20.37 -3.60
CA ALA A 6 -6.38 -18.95 -3.78
C ALA A 6 -7.75 -18.77 -4.46
N LEU A 7 -8.59 -17.86 -3.94
CA LEU A 7 -9.95 -17.60 -4.45
C LEU A 7 -10.08 -16.26 -5.17
N GLY A 8 -9.33 -15.26 -4.74
CA GLY A 8 -9.31 -13.93 -5.33
C GLY A 8 -8.34 -13.02 -4.58
N HIS A 9 -8.12 -11.83 -5.10
CA HIS A 9 -7.27 -10.81 -4.48
C HIS A 9 -8.04 -9.51 -4.22
N SER A 10 -7.54 -8.68 -3.29
CA SER A 10 -8.23 -7.46 -2.83
C SER A 10 -7.82 -6.18 -3.56
N LEU A 11 -6.86 -6.25 -4.48
CA LEU A 11 -6.54 -5.14 -5.38
C LEU A 11 -7.76 -4.77 -6.26
N PRO A 12 -7.90 -3.48 -6.64
CA PRO A 12 -9.09 -3.00 -7.34
C PRO A 12 -9.20 -3.51 -8.79
N LYS A 13 -8.10 -4.00 -9.37
CA LYS A 13 -8.00 -4.49 -10.75
C LYS A 13 -7.00 -5.64 -10.86
N ARG A 14 -7.08 -6.42 -11.94
CA ARG A 14 -6.12 -7.49 -12.26
C ARG A 14 -4.68 -6.96 -12.32
N THR A 15 -3.74 -7.77 -11.90
CA THR A 15 -2.30 -7.48 -11.93
C THR A 15 -1.52 -8.65 -12.52
N PRO A 16 -0.49 -8.42 -13.34
CA PRO A 16 0.36 -9.50 -13.85
C PRO A 16 1.10 -10.24 -12.72
N LEU A 17 1.23 -9.64 -11.53
CA LEU A 17 1.87 -10.25 -10.37
C LEU A 17 1.09 -11.45 -9.79
N LEU A 18 -0.21 -11.58 -10.10
CA LEU A 18 -1.09 -12.62 -9.55
C LEU A 18 -1.73 -13.52 -10.62
N GLY A 19 -1.29 -13.41 -11.88
CA GLY A 19 -1.80 -14.20 -13.00
C GLY A 19 -3.32 -14.07 -13.19
N ASP A 20 -4.01 -15.21 -13.29
CA ASP A 20 -5.46 -15.28 -13.57
C ASP A 20 -6.35 -15.10 -12.33
N LEU A 21 -5.77 -14.98 -11.13
CA LEU A 21 -6.52 -14.84 -9.89
C LEU A 21 -7.40 -13.58 -9.96
N PRO A 22 -8.74 -13.68 -9.80
CA PRO A 22 -9.61 -12.53 -10.02
C PRO A 22 -9.57 -11.55 -8.84
N PRO A 23 -9.71 -10.23 -9.09
CA PRO A 23 -10.04 -9.28 -8.04
C PRO A 23 -11.41 -9.58 -7.46
N ILE A 24 -11.55 -9.48 -6.15
CA ILE A 24 -12.84 -9.57 -5.46
C ILE A 24 -13.81 -8.50 -5.98
N ALA A 25 -13.28 -7.36 -6.44
CA ALA A 25 -14.04 -6.27 -7.05
C ALA A 25 -14.87 -6.67 -8.28
N GLU A 26 -14.48 -7.74 -9.01
CA GLU A 26 -15.28 -8.27 -10.13
C GLU A 26 -16.60 -8.89 -9.65
N THR A 27 -16.68 -9.37 -8.41
CA THR A 27 -17.90 -9.93 -7.80
C THR A 27 -18.59 -8.95 -6.86
N LEU A 28 -17.81 -8.11 -6.15
CA LEU A 28 -18.30 -7.10 -5.23
C LEU A 28 -17.80 -5.72 -5.65
N PRO A 29 -18.55 -5.00 -6.52
CA PRO A 29 -18.13 -3.69 -7.00
C PRO A 29 -17.79 -2.72 -5.87
N GLY A 30 -16.66 -2.01 -6.01
CA GLY A 30 -16.16 -1.07 -5.00
C GLY A 30 -15.35 -1.70 -3.87
N PHE A 31 -15.23 -3.03 -3.81
CA PHE A 31 -14.35 -3.69 -2.85
C PHE A 31 -12.89 -3.45 -3.20
N THR A 32 -12.15 -2.86 -2.27
CA THR A 32 -10.69 -2.80 -2.34
C THR A 32 -10.11 -2.76 -0.93
N TYR A 33 -9.02 -3.50 -0.75
CA TYR A 33 -8.25 -3.48 0.48
C TYR A 33 -6.79 -3.83 0.15
N SER A 34 -5.89 -2.88 0.28
CA SER A 34 -4.46 -3.12 0.06
C SER A 34 -3.66 -2.63 1.25
N GLY A 35 -2.80 -3.50 1.78
CA GLY A 35 -1.81 -3.08 2.75
C GLY A 35 -0.80 -2.14 2.09
N TRP A 36 -0.33 -1.14 2.84
CA TRP A 36 0.70 -0.21 2.39
C TRP A 36 1.76 -0.03 3.47
N TYR A 37 2.96 0.34 3.02
CA TYR A 37 4.06 0.72 3.89
C TYR A 37 4.52 2.13 3.52
N GLY A 38 4.99 2.87 4.51
CA GLY A 38 5.55 4.18 4.29
C GLY A 38 6.42 4.64 5.46
N LEU A 39 7.21 5.69 5.22
CA LEU A 39 8.09 6.26 6.24
C LEU A 39 7.55 7.60 6.70
N SER A 40 7.54 7.79 8.02
CA SER A 40 7.21 9.05 8.68
C SER A 40 8.38 9.51 9.54
N ALA A 41 8.48 10.81 9.76
CA ALA A 41 9.48 11.42 10.63
C ALA A 41 8.79 12.24 11.74
N PRO A 42 9.45 12.49 12.89
CA PRO A 42 8.90 13.29 13.97
C PRO A 42 8.38 14.67 13.53
N LYS A 43 7.38 15.16 14.25
CA LYS A 43 6.90 16.54 14.05
C LYS A 43 8.08 17.51 14.26
N LYS A 44 8.22 18.47 13.34
CA LYS A 44 9.31 19.48 13.30
C LYS A 44 10.69 18.95 12.89
N THR A 45 10.82 17.77 12.28
CA THR A 45 12.08 17.40 11.62
C THR A 45 12.50 18.50 10.63
N PRO A 46 13.76 18.99 10.69
CA PRO A 46 14.21 20.08 9.83
C PRO A 46 14.08 19.72 8.34
N LYS A 47 13.65 20.70 7.53
CA LYS A 47 13.48 20.52 6.08
C LYS A 47 14.71 19.92 5.38
N PRO A 48 15.96 20.35 5.66
CA PRO A 48 17.14 19.75 5.02
C PRO A 48 17.29 18.25 5.29
N VAL A 49 16.86 17.77 6.46
CA VAL A 49 16.89 16.34 6.81
C VAL A 49 15.83 15.57 6.04
N LEU A 50 14.61 16.12 5.93
CA LEU A 50 13.54 15.52 5.13
C LEU A 50 13.90 15.46 3.64
N ASP A 51 14.51 16.52 3.12
CA ASP A 51 14.93 16.59 1.71
C ASP A 51 16.02 15.54 1.42
N LYS A 52 16.99 15.38 2.33
CA LYS A 52 18.02 14.33 2.24
C LYS A 52 17.39 12.93 2.29
N LEU A 53 16.48 12.67 3.23
CA LEU A 53 15.79 11.38 3.35
C LEU A 53 15.00 11.06 2.09
N ARG A 54 14.20 12.02 1.58
CA ARG A 54 13.45 11.86 0.34
C ARG A 54 14.37 11.53 -0.84
N SER A 55 15.46 12.28 -1.01
CA SER A 55 16.42 12.05 -2.08
C SER A 55 17.01 10.64 -2.03
N THR A 56 17.40 10.17 -0.84
CA THR A 56 17.91 8.79 -0.67
C THR A 56 16.84 7.74 -0.98
N LEU A 57 15.60 7.93 -0.50
CA LEU A 57 14.50 6.99 -0.76
C LEU A 57 14.18 6.89 -2.25
N LEU A 58 14.21 8.00 -3.00
CA LEU A 58 14.01 7.98 -4.45
C LEU A 58 15.10 7.19 -5.19
N LYS A 59 16.35 7.27 -4.72
CA LYS A 59 17.45 6.47 -5.29
C LYS A 59 17.25 4.98 -5.03
N VAL A 60 16.84 4.60 -3.82
CA VAL A 60 16.54 3.20 -3.48
C VAL A 60 15.33 2.70 -4.26
N ALA A 61 14.25 3.48 -4.33
CA ALA A 61 13.06 3.15 -5.10
C ALA A 61 13.35 2.93 -6.61
N ALA A 62 14.41 3.55 -7.13
CA ALA A 62 14.84 3.39 -8.50
C ALA A 62 15.71 2.14 -8.75
N SER A 63 16.30 1.53 -7.70
CA SER A 63 17.21 0.40 -7.85
C SER A 63 16.48 -0.87 -8.31
N ALA A 64 17.17 -1.68 -9.12
CA ALA A 64 16.62 -2.92 -9.65
C ALA A 64 16.32 -3.91 -8.52
N ASP A 65 17.29 -4.15 -7.64
CA ASP A 65 17.18 -5.08 -6.51
C ASP A 65 15.98 -4.75 -5.60
N PHE A 66 15.73 -3.46 -5.36
CA PHE A 66 14.59 -3.05 -4.54
C PHE A 66 13.26 -3.28 -5.26
N LYS A 67 13.17 -2.91 -6.56
CA LYS A 67 11.97 -3.17 -7.35
C LYS A 67 11.66 -4.66 -7.45
N GLU A 68 12.67 -5.50 -7.60
CA GLU A 68 12.53 -6.96 -7.64
C GLU A 68 12.04 -7.49 -6.29
N LEU A 69 12.65 -7.07 -5.18
CA LEU A 69 12.23 -7.45 -3.82
C LEU A 69 10.76 -7.11 -3.53
N ILE A 70 10.31 -5.93 -3.96
CA ILE A 70 8.95 -5.46 -3.75
C ILE A 70 7.96 -6.20 -4.68
N SER A 71 8.34 -6.42 -5.94
CA SER A 71 7.50 -7.17 -6.90
C SER A 71 7.34 -8.64 -6.53
N ALA A 72 8.38 -9.26 -5.95
CA ALA A 72 8.32 -10.63 -5.42
C ALA A 72 7.27 -10.81 -4.31
N GLN A 73 6.85 -9.73 -3.67
CA GLN A 73 5.81 -9.69 -2.65
C GLN A 73 4.45 -9.22 -3.21
N ALA A 74 4.30 -9.18 -4.54
CA ALA A 74 3.13 -8.65 -5.23
C ALA A 74 2.79 -7.20 -4.83
N ALA A 75 3.80 -6.41 -4.45
CA ALA A 75 3.66 -5.01 -4.08
C ALA A 75 4.25 -4.09 -5.17
N GLU A 76 3.87 -2.81 -5.13
CA GLU A 76 4.31 -1.80 -6.07
C GLU A 76 5.12 -0.71 -5.37
N VAL A 77 6.16 -0.21 -6.03
CA VAL A 77 6.95 0.90 -5.53
C VAL A 77 6.25 2.22 -5.88
N VAL A 78 5.90 2.98 -4.85
CA VAL A 78 5.21 4.28 -4.99
C VAL A 78 6.10 5.39 -4.43
N THR A 79 6.21 6.51 -5.17
CA THR A 79 7.15 7.60 -4.87
C THR A 79 6.48 8.96 -4.63
N ASN A 80 5.35 8.94 -3.92
CA ASN A 80 4.57 10.14 -3.54
C ASN A 80 5.43 11.26 -2.95
N THR A 81 5.07 12.50 -3.23
CA THR A 81 5.50 13.68 -2.46
C THR A 81 5.02 13.59 -1.00
N PRO A 82 5.65 14.33 -0.07
CA PRO A 82 5.18 14.35 1.32
C PRO A 82 3.71 14.81 1.45
N ASP A 83 3.26 15.71 0.59
CA ASP A 83 1.88 16.21 0.61
C ASP A 83 0.88 15.19 0.03
N GLU A 84 1.24 14.53 -1.07
CA GLU A 84 0.45 13.41 -1.61
C GLU A 84 0.36 12.26 -0.60
N PHE A 85 1.46 11.95 0.11
CA PHE A 85 1.45 10.91 1.12
C PHE A 85 0.60 11.28 2.35
N ARG A 86 0.64 12.56 2.77
CA ARG A 86 -0.28 13.06 3.81
C ARG A 86 -1.75 12.92 3.41
N LYS A 87 -2.07 13.27 2.16
CA LYS A 87 -3.43 13.13 1.63
C LYS A 87 -3.86 11.67 1.61
N PHE A 88 -3.01 10.78 1.10
CA PHE A 88 -3.24 9.34 1.07
C PHE A 88 -3.52 8.78 2.47
N ILE A 89 -2.70 9.11 3.48
CA ILE A 89 -2.94 8.66 4.86
C ILE A 89 -4.31 9.11 5.38
N ALA A 90 -4.70 10.36 5.12
CA ALA A 90 -6.01 10.87 5.55
C ALA A 90 -7.18 10.12 4.89
N GLU A 91 -7.06 9.80 3.60
CA GLU A 91 -8.04 9.01 2.86
C GLU A 91 -8.13 7.57 3.39
N GLU A 92 -6.98 6.94 3.66
CA GLU A 92 -6.91 5.58 4.22
C GLU A 92 -7.49 5.49 5.64
N ILE A 93 -7.20 6.49 6.49
CA ILE A 93 -7.82 6.59 7.83
C ILE A 93 -9.34 6.71 7.71
N ALA A 94 -9.83 7.54 6.77
CA ALA A 94 -11.26 7.72 6.57
C ALA A 94 -11.93 6.44 6.07
N LEU A 95 -11.32 5.75 5.09
CA LEU A 95 -11.80 4.50 4.52
C LEU A 95 -11.82 3.38 5.56
N THR A 96 -10.67 3.12 6.19
CA THR A 96 -10.52 2.05 7.17
C THR A 96 -11.37 2.30 8.41
N GLY A 97 -11.44 3.56 8.87
CA GLY A 97 -12.30 3.94 9.98
C GLY A 97 -13.79 3.66 9.73
N ARG A 98 -14.28 3.83 8.49
CA ARG A 98 -15.66 3.44 8.14
C ARG A 98 -15.84 1.93 8.23
N ALA A 99 -14.90 1.14 7.71
CA ALA A 99 -14.95 -0.32 7.76
C ALA A 99 -14.93 -0.85 9.20
N VAL A 100 -14.01 -0.36 10.04
CA VAL A 100 -13.89 -0.73 11.46
C VAL A 100 -15.20 -0.47 12.22
N ARG A 101 -15.80 0.71 12.04
CA ARG A 101 -17.08 1.06 12.68
C ARG A 101 -18.23 0.18 12.19
N ALA A 102 -18.33 -0.05 10.88
CA ALA A 102 -19.37 -0.89 10.30
C ALA A 102 -19.27 -2.35 10.78
N ALA A 103 -18.05 -2.85 11.00
CA ALA A 103 -17.79 -4.19 11.51
C ALA A 103 -17.88 -4.32 13.04
N GLY A 104 -18.10 -3.21 13.77
CA GLY A 104 -18.16 -3.22 15.24
C GLY A 104 -16.83 -3.56 15.92
N LEU A 105 -15.70 -3.40 15.23
CA LEU A 105 -14.37 -3.77 15.73
C LEU A 105 -13.85 -2.74 16.74
N LYS A 106 -13.16 -3.22 17.78
CA LYS A 106 -12.42 -2.40 18.75
C LYS A 106 -11.00 -2.93 18.86
N ALA A 107 -10.05 -2.02 19.10
CA ALA A 107 -8.73 -2.43 19.56
C ALA A 107 -8.89 -2.92 21.00
N GLU A 108 -8.38 -4.13 21.28
CA GLU A 108 -8.27 -4.67 22.63
C GLU A 108 -7.24 -3.90 23.46
#